data_AF-A0AAD5N621-F1
#
_entry.id   AF-A0AAD5N621-F1
#
_cell.length_a   1.000
_cell.length_b   1.000
_cell.length_c   1.000
_cell.angle_alpha   90.00
_cell.angle_beta   90.00
_cell.angle_gamma   90.00
#
_symmetry.space_group_name_H-M   'P 1'
#
loop_
_entity.id
_entity.type
_entity.pdbx_description
1 polymer ?
#
loop_
_entity_poly.entity_id
_entity_poly.type
_entity_poly.pdbx_seq_one_letter_code
_entity_poly.pdbx_strand_id
1 'polypeptide(L)'
;MDLSKMSDSSKVDICRKYFIIGLFCLPLVWLTNVVWFFAEAFLRPSSAITPTIRMYVILSAIGVVFWLIVVCTWEVIFQSYRSRGVAWADYLTFIFPVGRV
;
A
#
# COMPACT_ATOMS: atom_id res chain seq x y z
N MET A 1 -13.99 3.99 13.00
CA MET A 1 -14.33 2.83 13.85
C MET A 1 -13.37 2.83 15.02
N ASP A 2 -13.86 2.81 16.26
CA ASP A 2 -13.00 2.73 17.44
C ASP A 2 -12.42 1.32 17.57
N LEU A 3 -11.10 1.20 17.36
CA LEU A 3 -10.36 -0.06 17.61
C LEU A 3 -10.40 -0.47 19.08
N SER A 4 -10.55 0.48 20.00
CA SER A 4 -10.62 0.24 21.45
C SER A 4 -11.85 -0.57 21.89
N LYS A 5 -12.92 -0.57 21.09
CA LYS A 5 -14.18 -1.27 21.42
C LYS A 5 -14.30 -2.68 20.80
N MET A 6 -13.29 -3.12 20.03
CA MET A 6 -13.30 -4.43 19.38
C MET A 6 -12.55 -5.48 20.18
N SER A 7 -13.05 -6.73 20.13
CA SER A 7 -12.33 -7.89 20.66
C SER A 7 -11.04 -8.13 19.86
N ASP A 8 -10.03 -8.68 20.53
CA ASP A 8 -8.72 -8.88 19.93
C ASP A 8 -8.76 -9.88 18.75
N SER A 9 -9.69 -10.84 18.74
CA SER A 9 -9.91 -11.75 17.60
C SER A 9 -10.45 -11.03 16.36
N SER A 10 -11.42 -10.12 16.54
CA SER A 10 -11.98 -9.34 15.43
C SER A 10 -10.94 -8.39 14.81
N LYS A 11 -10.01 -7.86 15.61
CA LYS A 11 -8.89 -7.05 15.09
C LYS A 11 -8.00 -7.84 14.13
N VAL A 12 -7.68 -9.09 14.47
CA VAL A 12 -6.87 -9.98 13.62
C VAL A 12 -7.58 -10.28 12.30
N ASP A 13 -8.88 -10.60 12.35
CA ASP A 13 -9.66 -10.89 11.15
C ASP A 13 -9.72 -9.69 10.20
N ILE A 14 -9.87 -8.48 10.74
CA ILE A 14 -9.84 -7.25 9.96
C ILE A 14 -8.46 -7.06 9.34
N CYS A 15 -7.38 -7.14 10.13
CA CYS A 15 -6.02 -6.98 9.62
C CYS A 15 -5.70 -7.99 8.50
N ARG A 16 -6.16 -9.24 8.65
CA ARG A 16 -6.01 -10.29 7.63
C ARG A 16 -6.79 -9.98 6.36
N LYS A 17 -8.04 -9.53 6.47
CA LYS A 17 -8.86 -9.13 5.31
C LYS A 17 -8.25 -7.97 4.57
N TYR A 18 -7.79 -6.94 5.27
CA TYR A 18 -7.12 -5.79 4.66
C TYR A 18 -5.83 -6.21 3.96
N PHE A 19 -5.06 -7.13 4.55
CA PHE A 19 -3.88 -7.69 3.90
C PHE A 19 -4.22 -8.45 2.60
N ILE A 20 -5.25 -9.30 2.61
CA ILE A 20 -5.71 -10.04 1.42
C ILE A 20 -6.24 -9.09 0.35
N ILE A 21 -7.02 -8.07 0.72
CA ILE A 21 -7.53 -7.08 -0.24
C ILE A 21 -6.36 -6.32 -0.88
N GLY A 22 -5.30 -5.99 -0.12
CA GLY A 22 -4.13 -5.33 -0.67
C GLY A 22 -3.35 -6.18 -1.71
N LEU A 23 -3.48 -7.52 -1.68
CA LEU A 23 -2.90 -8.39 -2.72
C LEU A 23 -3.53 -8.18 -4.11
N PHE A 24 -4.71 -7.56 -4.20
CA PHE A 24 -5.35 -7.21 -5.48
C PHE A 24 -4.74 -5.95 -6.13
N CYS A 25 -3.45 -5.69 -5.92
CA CYS A 25 -2.72 -4.53 -6.42
C CYS A 25 -3.19 -3.18 -5.82
N LEU A 26 -3.63 -3.17 -4.56
CA LEU A 26 -4.07 -1.95 -3.86
C LEU A 26 -3.06 -1.57 -2.76
N PRO A 27 -1.94 -0.88 -3.10
CA PRO A 27 -0.94 -0.49 -2.11
C PRO A 27 -1.48 0.48 -1.05
N LEU A 28 -2.47 1.31 -1.41
CA LEU A 28 -3.11 2.22 -0.45
C LEU A 28 -3.84 1.45 0.66
N VAL A 29 -4.41 0.28 0.36
CA VAL A 29 -5.08 -0.55 1.37
C VAL A 29 -4.06 -1.10 2.36
N TRP A 30 -2.91 -1.58 1.90
CA TRP A 30 -1.82 -1.98 2.80
C TRP A 30 -1.32 -0.81 3.63
N LEU A 31 -1.21 0.40 3.08
CA LEU A 31 -0.81 1.58 3.83
C LEU A 31 -1.80 1.91 4.95
N THR A 32 -3.11 1.88 4.67
CA THR A 32 -4.13 2.09 5.70
C THR A 32 -4.07 1.01 6.78
N ASN A 33 -3.85 -0.25 6.41
CA ASN A 33 -3.66 -1.36 7.36
C ASN A 33 -2.47 -1.10 8.29
N VAL A 34 -1.34 -0.64 7.73
CA VAL A 34 -0.15 -0.31 8.51
C VAL A 34 -0.44 0.83 9.48
N VAL A 35 -0.91 1.98 9.00
CA VAL A 35 -1.14 3.17 9.85
C VAL A 35 -2.16 2.89 10.96
N TRP A 36 -3.24 2.16 10.66
CA TRP A 36 -4.32 1.93 11.60
C TRP A 36 -3.96 0.91 12.68
N PHE A 37 -3.22 -0.16 12.32
CA PHE A 37 -2.80 -1.19 13.27
C PHE A 37 -1.39 -0.97 13.84
N PHE A 38 -0.65 0.06 13.42
CA PHE A 38 0.69 0.38 13.95
C PHE A 38 0.66 0.60 15.47
N ALA A 39 -0.32 1.37 15.94
CA ALA A 39 -0.47 1.63 17.37
C ALA A 39 -0.76 0.36 18.17
N GLU A 40 -1.63 -0.51 17.66
CA GLU A 40 -1.95 -1.81 18.30
C GLU A 40 -0.76 -2.78 18.25
N ALA A 41 0.05 -2.75 17.19
CA ALA A 41 1.18 -3.65 17.01
C ALA A 41 2.43 -3.26 17.82
N PHE A 42 2.66 -1.97 18.06
CA PHE A 42 3.89 -1.45 18.66
C PHE A 42 3.70 -0.68 19.97
N LEU A 43 2.57 0.00 20.20
CA LEU A 43 2.34 0.77 21.44
C LEU A 43 1.61 -0.03 22.52
N ARG A 44 0.87 -1.08 22.17
CA ARG A 44 0.12 -1.88 23.16
C ARG A 44 1.04 -2.90 23.85
N PRO A 45 0.94 -3.09 25.18
CA PRO A 45 1.72 -4.10 25.90
C PRO A 45 1.41 -5.52 25.38
N SER A 46 2.46 -6.36 25.39
CA SER A 46 2.47 -7.70 24.79
C SER A 46 1.29 -8.57 25.25
N SER A 47 0.35 -8.81 24.33
CA SER A 47 -0.70 -9.81 24.46
C SER A 47 -0.40 -11.01 23.56
N ALA A 48 -1.04 -12.16 23.81
CA ALA A 48 -0.87 -13.38 22.99
C ALA A 48 -1.15 -13.17 21.48
N ILE A 49 -1.92 -12.13 21.13
CA ILE A 49 -2.37 -11.82 19.76
C ILE A 49 -1.49 -10.77 19.06
N THR A 50 -0.76 -9.97 19.84
CA THR A 50 0.15 -8.92 19.36
C THR A 50 1.18 -9.41 18.31
N PRO A 51 1.86 -10.56 18.46
CA PRO A 51 2.87 -10.99 17.49
C PRO A 51 2.28 -11.29 16.11
N THR A 52 1.07 -11.84 16.05
CA THR A 52 0.39 -12.13 14.79
C THR A 52 0.02 -10.85 14.04
N ILE A 53 -0.54 -9.86 14.73
CA ILE A 53 -0.87 -8.55 14.14
C ILE A 53 0.40 -7.88 13.63
N ARG A 54 1.48 -7.91 14.42
CA ARG A 54 2.77 -7.32 14.05
C ARG A 54 3.34 -7.94 12.77
N MET A 55 3.24 -9.26 12.59
CA MET A 55 3.67 -9.93 11.36
C MET A 55 2.89 -9.41 10.14
N TYR A 56 1.56 -9.33 10.21
CA TYR A 56 0.73 -8.83 9.10
C TYR A 56 0.97 -7.36 8.80
N VAL A 57 1.21 -6.53 9.82
CA VAL A 57 1.55 -5.10 9.64
C VAL A 57 2.91 -4.96 8.95
N ILE A 58 3.93 -5.71 9.37
CA ILE A 58 5.26 -5.70 8.72
C ILE A 58 5.16 -6.18 7.27
N LEU A 59 4.44 -7.27 7.02
CA LEU A 59 4.26 -7.80 5.67
C LEU A 59 3.51 -6.81 4.76
N SER A 60 2.48 -6.13 5.30
CA SER A 60 1.79 -5.05 4.60
C SER A 60 2.74 -3.88 4.29
N ALA A 61 3.59 -3.48 5.25
CA ALA A 61 4.56 -2.40 5.04
C ALA A 61 5.58 -2.74 3.96
N ILE A 62 6.09 -3.97 3.94
CA ILE A 62 6.97 -4.47 2.85
C ILE A 62 6.23 -4.40 1.52
N GLY A 63 4.97 -4.83 1.47
CA GLY A 63 4.15 -4.74 0.27
C GLY A 63 3.95 -3.31 -0.24
N VAL A 64 3.76 -2.33 0.65
CA VAL A 64 3.67 -0.91 0.29
C VAL A 64 4.98 -0.42 -0.33
N VAL A 65 6.12 -0.72 0.32
CA VAL A 65 7.44 -0.29 -0.18
C VAL A 65 7.72 -0.93 -1.55
N PHE A 66 7.40 -2.21 -1.71
CA PHE A 66 7.53 -2.91 -2.99
C PHE A 66 6.71 -2.22 -4.08
N TRP A 67 5.42 -1.94 -3.85
CA TRP A 67 4.59 -1.25 -4.84
C TRP A 67 5.05 0.18 -5.12
N LEU A 68 5.54 0.90 -4.11
CA LEU A 68 6.09 2.23 -4.29
C LEU A 68 7.29 2.20 -5.24
N ILE A 69 8.19 1.23 -5.08
CA ILE A 69 9.32 1.03 -6.00
C ILE A 69 8.82 0.69 -7.41
N VAL A 70 7.84 -0.20 -7.54
CA VAL A 70 7.28 -0.60 -8.84
C VAL A 70 6.66 0.60 -9.56
N VAL A 71 5.82 1.38 -8.88
CA VAL A 71 5.16 2.56 -9.44
C VAL A 71 6.19 3.65 -9.77
N CYS A 72 7.12 3.95 -8.87
CA CYS A 72 8.18 4.93 -9.15
C CYS A 72 9.03 4.53 -10.34
N THR A 73 9.41 3.25 -10.45
CA THR A 73 10.19 2.73 -11.58
C THR A 73 9.39 2.86 -12.88
N TRP A 74 8.11 2.49 -12.86
CA TRP A 74 7.23 2.63 -14.01
C TRP A 74 7.09 4.08 -14.45
N GLU A 75 6.87 5.01 -13.53
CA GLU A 75 6.77 6.45 -13.82
C GLU A 75 8.07 6.99 -14.43
N VAL A 76 9.23 6.62 -13.88
CA VAL A 76 10.53 7.05 -14.44
C VAL A 76 10.72 6.54 -15.87
N ILE A 77 10.39 5.28 -16.12
CA ILE A 77 10.45 4.68 -17.47
C ILE A 77 9.47 5.41 -18.39
N PHE A 78 8.22 5.56 -17.99
CA PHE A 78 7.17 6.19 -18.80
C PHE A 78 7.53 7.64 -19.14
N GLN A 79 7.96 8.44 -18.17
CA GLN A 79 8.35 9.84 -18.41
C GLN A 79 9.61 9.94 -19.28
N SER A 80 10.57 9.01 -19.15
CA SER A 80 11.78 8.96 -19.98
C SER A 80 11.48 8.64 -21.44
N TYR A 81 10.57 7.69 -21.71
CA TYR A 81 10.17 7.39 -23.09
C TYR A 81 9.24 8.44 -23.67
N ARG A 82 8.34 9.01 -22.86
CA ARG A 82 7.46 10.10 -23.27
C ARG A 82 8.23 11.36 -23.64
N SER A 83 9.33 11.67 -22.98
CA SER A 83 10.20 12.81 -23.38
C SER A 83 10.90 12.59 -24.72
N ARG A 84 11.07 11.33 -25.14
CA ARG A 84 11.64 10.95 -26.44
C ARG A 84 10.61 10.93 -27.58
N GLY A 85 9.33 11.16 -27.29
CA GLY A 85 8.28 11.26 -28.31
C GLY A 85 7.96 9.94 -29.02
N VAL A 86 8.02 8.81 -28.32
CA VAL A 86 7.69 7.49 -28.91
C VAL A 86 6.18 7.28 -28.99
N ALA A 87 5.70 6.74 -30.12
CA ALA A 87 4.28 6.59 -30.40
C ALA A 87 3.50 5.80 -29.33
N TRP A 88 4.10 4.74 -28.75
CA TRP A 88 3.44 3.96 -27.70
C TRP A 88 3.20 4.76 -26.42
N ALA A 89 4.08 5.71 -26.08
CA ALA A 89 3.94 6.53 -24.89
C ALA A 89 2.79 7.54 -25.07
N ASP A 90 2.57 8.02 -26.29
CA ASP A 90 1.44 8.91 -26.60
C ASP A 90 0.11 8.17 -26.51
N TYR A 91 0.02 6.91 -26.99
CA TYR A 91 -1.18 6.08 -26.84
C TYR A 91 -1.54 5.80 -25.37
N LEU A 92 -0.54 5.69 -24.49
CA LEU A 92 -0.71 5.47 -23.06
C LEU A 92 -0.88 6.79 -22.27
N THR A 93 -0.64 7.95 -22.87
CA THR A 93 -0.76 9.25 -22.20
C THR A 93 -2.22 9.64 -22.08
N PHE A 94 -2.73 9.68 -20.83
CA PHE A 94 -4.09 10.15 -20.56
C PHE A 94 -4.20 11.68 -20.54
N ILE A 95 -3.18 12.38 -20.01
CA ILE A 95 -3.16 13.85 -19.91
C ILE A 95 -1.97 14.37 -20.69
N PHE A 96 -2.26 15.04 -21.80
CA PHE A 96 -1.25 15.73 -22.58
C PHE A 96 -0.91 17.09 -21.94
N PRO A 97 0.38 17.43 -21.78
CA PRO A 97 0.77 18.75 -21.32
C PRO A 97 0.45 19.78 -22.42
N VAL A 98 -0.41 20.75 -22.10
CA VAL A 98 -0.96 21.75 -23.04
C VAL A 98 0.07 22.78 -23.57
N GLY A 99 1.37 22.54 -23.37
CA GLY A 99 2.43 23.52 -23.64
C GLY A 99 3.75 22.94 -24.13
N ARG A 100 3.80 21.67 -24.55
CA ARG A 100 4.95 21.17 -25.32
C ARG A 100 4.64 21.25 -26.81
N VAL A 101 5.39 22.12 -27.50
CA VAL A 101 5.63 22.03 -28.96
C VAL A 101 6.52 20.84 -29.26
#